data_AF-A0A6F9DIL1-F1
#
_entry.id   AF-A0A6F9DIL1-F1
#
_cell.length_a   1.000
_cell.length_b   1.000
_cell.length_c   1.000
_cell.angle_alpha   90.00
_cell.angle_beta   90.00
_cell.angle_gamma   90.00
#
_symmetry.space_group_name_H-M   'P 1'
#
loop_
_entity.id
_entity.type
_entity.pdbx_description
1 polymer ?
#
loop_
_entity_poly.entity_id
_entity_poly.type
_entity_poly.pdbx_seq_one_letter_code
_entity_poly.pdbx_strand_id
1 'polypeptide(L)'
;MKTMADCKNQKELTVAMDENLHAIQYFGTCAEQMTDMVFNLCVQNFIALIPATRAYLHEYFEDELTSPEQIQTGVLQFVELFYSSLDLPSEILANYLNHVVLNIPLHAMVQDSILRRKFEKVTNPVTSKHADIITDQESKIQDLNFQIKKARQVHTLLQNKLQDVDKIEHRLLELLNHIKMLNSNSDMNQLTSILKQIKKCNK
;
A
#
# COMPACT_ATOMS: atom_id res chain seq x y z
N MET A 1 2.17 -25.17 -34.50
CA MET A 1 3.61 -25.43 -34.26
C MET A 1 4.07 -24.43 -33.21
N LYS A 2 4.40 -24.89 -31.99
CA LYS A 2 5.04 -24.05 -30.97
C LYS A 2 6.55 -24.04 -31.26
N THR A 3 7.17 -22.87 -31.30
CA THR A 3 8.58 -22.76 -31.69
C THR A 3 9.50 -23.23 -30.56
N MET A 4 10.70 -23.70 -30.87
CA MET A 4 11.68 -24.13 -29.84
C MET A 4 12.06 -23.00 -28.86
N ALA A 5 11.89 -21.73 -29.25
CA ALA A 5 12.04 -20.57 -28.37
C ALA A 5 10.95 -20.52 -27.29
N ASP A 6 9.69 -20.80 -27.66
CA ASP A 6 8.56 -20.86 -26.71
C ASP A 6 8.75 -21.96 -25.66
N CYS A 7 9.39 -23.07 -26.06
CA CYS A 7 9.62 -24.22 -25.19
C CYS A 7 10.79 -24.01 -24.20
N LYS A 8 11.77 -23.17 -24.55
CA LYS A 8 12.90 -22.82 -23.68
C LYS A 8 12.46 -21.81 -22.61
N ASN A 9 11.71 -20.78 -23.01
CA ASN A 9 11.12 -19.80 -22.09
C ASN A 9 10.16 -20.45 -21.08
N GLN A 10 9.38 -21.46 -21.49
CA GLN A 10 8.50 -22.20 -20.57
C GLN A 10 9.26 -23.01 -19.52
N LYS A 11 10.42 -23.59 -19.87
CA LYS A 11 11.25 -24.36 -18.94
C LYS A 11 11.95 -23.47 -17.92
N GLU A 12 12.46 -22.32 -18.35
CA GLU A 12 13.09 -21.35 -17.45
C GLU A 12 12.07 -20.75 -16.48
N LEU A 13 10.83 -20.46 -16.94
CA LEU A 13 9.74 -20.02 -16.07
C LEU A 13 9.34 -21.06 -15.02
N THR A 14 9.30 -22.34 -15.41
CA THR A 14 8.90 -23.41 -14.48
C THR A 14 9.97 -23.68 -13.43
N VAL A 15 11.26 -23.57 -13.78
CA VAL A 15 12.37 -23.69 -12.82
C VAL A 15 12.39 -22.50 -11.85
N ALA A 16 12.22 -21.27 -12.33
CA ALA A 16 12.15 -20.08 -11.48
C ALA A 16 10.95 -20.11 -10.51
N MET A 17 9.81 -20.68 -10.94
CA MET A 17 8.66 -20.92 -10.07
C MET A 17 8.95 -21.95 -8.98
N ASP A 18 9.66 -23.05 -9.31
CA ASP A 18 10.00 -24.11 -8.34
C ASP A 18 11.02 -23.60 -7.30
N GLU A 19 12.02 -22.82 -7.72
CA GLU A 19 13.03 -22.21 -6.83
C GLU A 19 12.39 -21.24 -5.84
N ASN A 20 11.47 -20.38 -6.29
CA ASN A 20 10.72 -19.48 -5.41
C ASN A 20 9.82 -20.23 -4.44
N LEU A 21 9.19 -21.33 -4.87
CA LEU A 21 8.35 -22.16 -4.01
C LEU A 21 9.17 -22.80 -2.88
N HIS A 22 10.39 -23.24 -3.19
CA HIS A 22 11.33 -23.79 -2.21
C HIS A 22 11.81 -22.74 -1.21
N ALA A 23 12.17 -21.55 -1.69
CA ALA A 23 12.53 -20.43 -0.81
C ALA A 23 11.40 -20.08 0.16
N ILE A 24 10.15 -20.03 -0.31
CA ILE A 24 8.97 -19.79 0.53
C ILE A 24 8.77 -20.91 1.56
N GLN A 25 8.93 -22.17 1.17
CA GLN A 25 8.78 -23.30 2.10
C GLN A 25 9.83 -23.30 3.21
N TYR A 26 11.05 -22.87 2.90
CA TYR A 26 12.16 -22.85 3.85
C TYR A 26 12.15 -21.60 4.74
N PHE A 27 12.01 -20.42 4.16
CA PHE A 27 12.09 -19.13 4.86
C PHE A 27 10.72 -18.63 5.37
N GLY A 28 9.61 -19.19 4.88
CA GLY A 28 8.25 -18.76 5.21
C GLY A 28 7.81 -17.45 4.54
N THR A 29 8.63 -16.89 3.64
CA THR A 29 8.36 -15.65 2.89
C THR A 29 9.16 -15.62 1.59
N CYS A 30 8.85 -14.71 0.67
CA CYS A 30 9.62 -14.45 -0.55
C CYS A 30 10.24 -13.05 -0.56
N ALA A 31 11.18 -12.81 -1.47
CA ALA A 31 11.87 -11.53 -1.56
C ALA A 31 10.95 -10.36 -1.85
N GLU A 32 9.92 -10.57 -2.68
CA GLU A 32 8.92 -9.55 -3.00
C GLU A 32 8.19 -9.10 -1.73
N GLN A 33 7.64 -10.04 -0.97
CA GLN A 33 6.95 -9.74 0.29
C GLN A 33 7.86 -9.06 1.32
N MET A 34 9.11 -9.50 1.41
CA MET A 34 10.08 -8.91 2.34
C MET A 34 10.49 -7.49 1.91
N THR A 35 10.64 -7.26 0.61
CA THR A 35 10.91 -5.93 0.03
C THR A 35 9.74 -4.99 0.28
N ASP A 36 8.51 -5.43 0.01
CA ASP A 36 7.29 -4.65 0.25
C ASP A 36 7.15 -4.27 1.73
N MET A 37 7.44 -5.21 2.64
CA MET A 37 7.39 -4.95 4.08
C MET A 37 8.41 -3.88 4.50
N VAL A 38 9.67 -4.00 4.03
CA VAL A 38 10.73 -3.02 4.32
C VAL A 38 10.37 -1.65 3.74
N PHE A 39 9.88 -1.62 2.51
CA PHE A 39 9.47 -0.40 1.83
C PHE A 39 8.34 0.31 2.57
N ASN A 40 7.30 -0.43 2.94
CA ASN A 40 6.17 0.10 3.70
C ASN A 40 6.61 0.66 5.06
N LEU A 41 7.56 0.02 5.75
CA LEU A 41 8.13 0.53 7.00
C LEU A 41 8.94 1.81 6.77
N CYS A 42 9.76 1.87 5.73
CA CYS A 42 10.51 3.08 5.37
C CYS A 42 9.57 4.26 5.09
N VAL A 43 8.51 4.03 4.31
CA VAL A 43 7.49 5.03 4.00
C VAL A 43 6.75 5.47 5.26
N GLN A 44 6.29 4.55 6.10
CA GLN A 44 5.60 4.88 7.34
C GLN A 44 6.46 5.73 8.28
N ASN A 45 7.73 5.35 8.45
CA ASN A 45 8.67 6.10 9.28
C ASN A 45 8.93 7.49 8.71
N PHE A 46 9.07 7.60 7.38
CA PHE A 46 9.26 8.90 6.73
C PHE A 46 8.04 9.81 6.87
N ILE A 47 6.83 9.29 6.63
CA ILE A 47 5.58 10.05 6.79
C ILE A 47 5.44 10.55 8.23
N ALA A 48 5.79 9.73 9.22
CA ALA A 48 5.70 10.10 10.63
C ALA A 48 6.58 11.31 11.00
N LEU A 49 7.65 11.59 10.24
CA LEU A 49 8.54 12.73 10.46
C LEU A 49 7.98 14.03 9.86
N ILE A 50 7.12 13.97 8.84
CA ILE A 50 6.63 15.14 8.10
C ILE A 50 6.00 16.20 9.04
N PRO A 51 5.10 15.86 9.97
CA PRO A 51 4.48 16.87 10.84
C PRO A 51 5.48 17.60 11.73
N ALA A 52 6.46 16.87 12.27
CA ALA A 52 7.51 17.42 13.13
C ALA A 52 8.46 18.32 12.32
N THR A 53 8.88 17.89 11.14
CA THR A 53 9.69 18.69 10.23
C THR A 53 8.98 19.99 9.85
N ARG A 54 7.69 19.92 9.52
CA ARG A 54 6.90 21.12 9.20
C ARG A 54 6.79 22.08 10.38
N ALA A 55 6.52 21.56 11.58
CA ALA A 55 6.43 22.38 12.79
C ALA A 55 7.77 23.09 13.09
N TYR A 56 8.88 22.36 12.99
CA TYR A 56 10.22 22.92 13.17
C TYR A 56 10.55 24.00 12.15
N LEU A 57 10.19 23.78 10.87
CA LEU A 57 10.40 24.79 9.82
C LEU A 57 9.54 26.04 10.06
N HIS A 58 8.28 25.89 10.50
CA HIS A 58 7.46 27.06 10.85
C HIS A 58 8.06 27.88 11.98
N GLU A 59 8.53 27.23 13.06
CA GLU A 59 9.15 27.91 14.21
C GLU A 59 10.47 28.59 13.82
N TYR A 60 11.26 27.97 12.94
CA TYR A 60 12.56 28.51 12.54
C TYR A 60 12.45 29.70 11.58
N PHE A 61 11.44 29.72 10.71
CA PHE A 61 11.23 30.76 9.69
C PHE A 61 10.16 31.79 10.08
N GLU A 62 9.70 31.81 11.33
CA GLU A 62 8.63 32.71 11.82
C GLU A 62 8.93 34.21 11.59
N ASP A 63 10.20 34.58 11.50
CA ASP A 63 10.68 35.96 11.28
C ASP A 63 11.05 36.29 9.82
N GLU A 64 11.05 35.31 8.91
CA GLU A 64 11.37 35.51 7.49
C GLU A 64 10.09 35.60 6.63
N LEU A 65 10.15 36.31 5.50
CA LEU A 65 9.07 36.56 4.51
C LEU A 65 8.41 35.30 3.89
N THR A 66 8.66 34.12 4.45
CA THR A 66 8.27 32.83 3.92
C THR A 66 6.87 32.48 4.41
N SER A 67 5.91 32.39 3.50
CA SER A 67 4.53 32.09 3.91
C SER A 67 4.43 30.64 4.39
N PRO A 68 3.53 30.35 5.35
CA PRO A 68 3.28 28.97 5.79
C PRO A 68 2.93 28.01 4.65
N GLU A 69 2.31 28.53 3.60
CA GLU A 69 1.95 27.80 2.38
C GLU A 69 3.19 27.37 1.58
N GLN A 70 4.23 28.20 1.52
CA GLN A 70 5.49 27.86 0.84
C GLN A 70 6.24 26.73 1.54
N ILE A 71 6.24 26.73 2.88
CA ILE A 71 6.81 25.62 3.68
C ILE A 71 6.04 24.34 3.40
N GLN A 72 4.70 24.39 3.41
CA GLN A 72 3.87 23.24 3.09
C GLN A 72 4.11 22.72 1.66
N THR A 73 4.23 23.60 0.66
CA THR A 73 4.53 23.20 -0.72
C THR A 73 5.91 22.58 -0.84
N GLY A 74 6.95 23.15 -0.21
CA GLY A 74 8.31 22.60 -0.24
C GLY A 74 8.41 21.23 0.41
N VAL A 75 7.73 21.03 1.56
CA VAL A 75 7.64 19.73 2.22
C VAL A 75 6.92 18.70 1.33
N LEU A 76 5.83 19.07 0.67
CA LEU A 76 5.14 18.17 -0.25
C LEU A 76 6.00 17.78 -1.47
N GLN A 77 6.74 18.73 -2.04
CA GLN A 77 7.69 18.46 -3.13
C GLN A 77 8.80 17.52 -2.68
N PHE A 78 9.33 17.70 -1.47
CA PHE A 78 10.33 16.80 -0.90
C PHE A 78 9.78 15.38 -0.69
N VAL A 79 8.53 15.27 -0.26
CA VAL A 79 7.85 13.97 -0.11
C VAL A 79 7.69 13.27 -1.45
N GLU A 80 7.29 14.00 -2.50
CA GLU A 80 7.17 13.46 -3.86
C GLU A 80 8.54 13.02 -4.42
N LEU A 81 9.59 13.81 -4.17
CA LEU A 81 10.96 13.45 -4.54
C LEU A 81 11.44 12.19 -3.80
N PHE A 82 11.09 12.05 -2.52
CA PHE A 82 11.41 10.86 -1.75
C PHE A 82 10.74 9.62 -2.35
N TYR A 83 9.43 9.65 -2.62
CA TYR A 83 8.74 8.51 -3.22
C TYR A 83 9.31 8.12 -4.58
N SER A 84 9.53 9.09 -5.47
CA SER A 84 10.13 8.83 -6.79
C SER A 84 11.56 8.31 -6.71
N SER A 85 12.29 8.60 -5.63
CA SER A 85 13.65 8.07 -5.41
C SER A 85 13.68 6.62 -4.94
N LEU A 86 12.56 6.06 -4.47
CA LEU A 86 12.51 4.74 -3.85
C LEU A 86 12.30 3.59 -4.84
N ASP A 87 11.80 3.85 -6.05
CA ASP A 87 11.53 2.83 -7.07
C ASP A 87 12.80 2.03 -7.42
N LEU A 88 13.88 2.72 -7.78
CA LEU A 88 15.15 2.06 -8.16
C LEU A 88 15.81 1.29 -6.98
N PRO A 89 15.92 1.85 -5.76
CA PRO A 89 16.37 1.09 -4.59
C PRO A 89 15.51 -0.13 -4.27
N SER A 90 14.19 -0.07 -4.48
CA SER A 90 13.29 -1.19 -4.22
C SER A 90 13.58 -2.38 -5.15
N GLU A 91 13.81 -2.13 -6.44
CA GLU A 91 14.19 -3.17 -7.40
C GLU A 91 15.56 -3.79 -7.08
N ILE A 92 16.52 -2.95 -6.69
CA ILE A 92 17.86 -3.41 -6.28
C ILE A 92 17.74 -4.30 -5.03
N LEU A 93 16.93 -3.90 -4.05
CA LEU A 93 16.70 -4.66 -2.82
C LEU A 93 16.00 -5.99 -3.12
N ALA A 94 14.96 -5.99 -3.95
CA ALA A 94 14.25 -7.20 -4.36
C ALA A 94 15.19 -8.19 -5.04
N ASN A 95 16.04 -7.71 -5.96
CA ASN A 95 17.03 -8.54 -6.64
C ASN A 95 18.10 -9.08 -5.68
N TYR A 96 18.59 -8.26 -4.76
CA TYR A 96 19.55 -8.71 -3.74
C TYR A 96 18.95 -9.79 -2.83
N LEU A 97 17.72 -9.58 -2.36
CA LEU A 97 17.02 -10.55 -1.54
C LEU A 97 16.78 -11.85 -2.30
N ASN A 98 16.31 -11.79 -3.55
CA ASN A 98 16.07 -12.98 -4.37
C ASN A 98 17.34 -13.77 -4.68
N HIS A 99 18.44 -13.11 -5.01
CA HIS A 99 19.64 -13.79 -5.53
C HIS A 99 20.68 -14.11 -4.48
N VAL A 100 20.69 -13.41 -3.35
CA VAL A 100 21.75 -13.52 -2.34
C VAL A 100 21.22 -14.02 -1.00
N VAL A 101 20.12 -13.47 -0.50
CA VAL A 101 19.65 -13.73 0.88
C VAL A 101 18.68 -14.90 0.95
N LEU A 102 17.67 -14.90 0.08
CA LEU A 102 16.59 -15.89 0.02
C LEU A 102 16.83 -16.94 -1.07
N ASN A 103 18.03 -16.96 -1.65
CA ASN A 103 18.44 -17.96 -2.62
C ASN A 103 18.95 -19.21 -1.91
N ILE A 104 18.28 -20.34 -2.13
CA ILE A 104 18.77 -21.64 -1.66
C ILE A 104 19.59 -22.25 -2.79
N PRO A 105 20.91 -22.43 -2.62
CA PRO A 105 21.73 -23.02 -3.66
C PRO A 105 21.22 -24.43 -4.03
N LEU A 106 21.13 -24.73 -5.33
CA LEU A 106 20.67 -26.04 -5.84
C LEU A 106 21.41 -27.24 -5.21
N HIS A 107 22.68 -27.09 -4.83
CA HIS A 107 23.46 -28.14 -4.16
C HIS A 107 23.08 -28.31 -2.67
N ALA A 108 22.55 -27.28 -2.02
CA ALA A 108 21.99 -27.34 -0.68
C ALA A 108 20.56 -27.94 -0.68
N MET A 109 19.78 -27.74 -1.75
CA MET A 109 18.47 -28.36 -1.94
C MET A 109 18.52 -29.91 -1.95
N VAL A 110 19.67 -30.51 -2.28
CA VAL A 110 19.85 -31.97 -2.23
C VAL A 110 19.74 -32.52 -0.79
N GLN A 111 20.05 -31.71 0.22
CA GLN A 111 19.86 -32.07 1.63
C GLN A 111 18.40 -31.90 2.11
N ASP A 112 17.56 -31.12 1.41
CA ASP A 112 16.12 -31.05 1.64
C ASP A 112 15.38 -32.32 1.24
N SER A 113 16.05 -33.29 0.59
CA SER A 113 15.57 -34.68 0.55
C SER A 113 15.35 -35.26 1.96
N ILE A 114 15.99 -34.72 3.00
CA ILE A 114 15.76 -35.08 4.41
C ILE A 114 14.47 -34.44 4.95
N LEU A 115 14.13 -33.21 4.54
CA LEU A 115 12.87 -32.55 4.86
C LEU A 115 11.71 -33.19 4.08
N ARG A 116 11.86 -33.44 2.77
CA ARG A 116 10.91 -34.26 2.00
C ARG A 116 10.77 -35.65 2.61
N ARG A 117 11.82 -36.33 3.07
CA ARG A 117 11.69 -37.63 3.78
C ARG A 117 10.98 -37.53 5.13
N LYS A 118 11.06 -36.40 5.85
CA LYS A 118 10.27 -36.19 7.08
C LYS A 118 8.78 -35.95 6.77
N PHE A 119 8.45 -35.27 5.67
CA PHE A 119 7.06 -35.08 5.22
C PHE A 119 6.50 -36.28 4.44
N GLU A 120 7.31 -37.01 3.68
CA GLU A 120 6.94 -38.27 3.01
C GLU A 120 6.70 -39.39 4.02
N LYS A 121 7.40 -39.39 5.17
CA LYS A 121 7.06 -40.24 6.31
C LYS A 121 5.71 -39.89 6.97
N VAL A 122 5.12 -38.73 6.64
CA VAL A 122 3.76 -38.35 7.06
C VAL A 122 2.73 -38.66 5.95
N THR A 123 3.14 -38.76 4.69
CA THR A 123 2.29 -39.34 3.63
C THR A 123 2.31 -40.86 3.73
N ASN A 124 1.64 -41.38 4.76
CA ASN A 124 1.15 -42.76 4.70
C ASN A 124 0.31 -42.91 3.42
N PRO A 125 0.47 -44.00 2.65
CA PRO A 125 -0.39 -44.25 1.50
C PRO A 125 -1.84 -44.26 1.99
N VAL A 126 -2.69 -43.48 1.31
CA VAL A 126 -4.11 -43.26 1.64
C VAL A 126 -4.80 -44.63 1.73
N THR A 127 -4.99 -45.13 2.95
CA THR A 127 -5.87 -46.26 3.23
C THR A 127 -7.30 -45.74 3.33
N SER A 128 -8.28 -46.63 3.15
CA SER A 128 -9.72 -46.31 3.03
C SER A 128 -10.32 -45.43 4.15
N LYS A 129 -9.64 -45.27 5.29
CA LYS A 129 -10.04 -44.37 6.39
C LYS A 129 -9.66 -42.89 6.19
N HIS A 130 -8.79 -42.58 5.22
CA HIS A 130 -8.38 -41.20 4.91
C HIS A 130 -9.24 -40.54 3.81
N ALA A 131 -10.02 -41.31 3.05
CA ALA A 131 -10.93 -40.77 2.05
C ALA A 131 -12.01 -39.87 2.69
N ASP A 132 -12.57 -40.28 3.83
CA ASP A 132 -13.55 -39.48 4.57
C ASP A 132 -12.95 -38.17 5.11
N ILE A 133 -11.69 -38.19 5.53
CA ILE A 133 -10.96 -36.99 6.02
C ILE A 133 -10.65 -36.05 4.86
N ILE A 134 -10.24 -36.57 3.70
CA ILE A 134 -10.01 -35.76 2.49
C ILE A 134 -11.32 -35.13 2.04
N THR A 135 -12.42 -35.88 2.05
CA THR A 135 -13.75 -35.36 1.68
C THR A 135 -14.24 -34.28 2.66
N ASP A 136 -14.00 -34.46 3.97
CA ASP A 136 -14.29 -33.43 4.99
C ASP A 136 -13.43 -32.19 4.82
N GLN A 137 -12.14 -32.34 4.47
CA GLN A 137 -11.24 -31.23 4.18
C GLN A 137 -11.62 -30.50 2.89
N GLU A 138 -12.00 -31.22 1.84
CA GLU A 138 -12.52 -30.63 0.59
C GLU A 138 -13.81 -29.86 0.84
N SER A 139 -14.72 -30.39 1.66
CA SER A 139 -15.93 -29.68 2.07
C SER A 139 -15.61 -28.41 2.85
N LYS A 140 -14.67 -28.45 3.80
CA LYS A 140 -14.19 -27.25 4.53
C LYS A 140 -13.53 -26.22 3.61
N ILE A 141 -12.76 -26.66 2.63
CA ILE A 141 -12.14 -25.77 1.63
C ILE A 141 -13.22 -25.09 0.78
N GLN A 142 -14.26 -25.83 0.37
CA GLN A 142 -15.38 -25.25 -0.36
C GLN A 142 -16.14 -24.23 0.48
N ASP A 143 -16.36 -24.54 1.76
CA ASP A 143 -17.07 -23.66 2.68
C ASP A 143 -16.26 -22.38 3.00
N LEU A 144 -14.95 -22.50 3.19
CA LEU A 144 -14.04 -21.36 3.34
C LEU A 144 -13.99 -20.50 2.07
N ASN A 145 -13.93 -21.11 0.89
CA ASN A 145 -13.98 -20.37 -0.38
C ASN A 145 -15.29 -19.61 -0.54
N PHE A 146 -16.41 -20.19 -0.11
CA PHE A 146 -17.70 -19.52 -0.08
C PHE A 146 -17.70 -18.31 0.89
N GLN A 147 -17.15 -18.49 2.10
CA GLN A 147 -17.00 -17.41 3.07
C GLN A 147 -16.10 -16.27 2.54
N ILE A 148 -14.99 -16.60 1.88
CA ILE A 148 -14.11 -15.62 1.22
C ILE A 148 -14.86 -14.85 0.14
N LYS A 149 -15.64 -15.55 -0.70
CA LYS A 149 -16.46 -14.90 -1.74
C LYS A 149 -17.46 -13.93 -1.15
N LYS A 150 -18.12 -14.30 -0.05
CA LYS A 150 -19.05 -13.43 0.69
C LYS A 150 -18.33 -12.22 1.30
N ALA A 151 -17.16 -12.42 1.91
CA ALA A 151 -16.34 -11.34 2.46
C ALA A 151 -15.92 -10.34 1.38
N ARG A 152 -15.53 -10.80 0.19
CA ARG A 152 -15.21 -9.93 -0.96
C ARG A 152 -16.40 -9.08 -1.40
N GLN A 153 -17.60 -9.66 -1.44
CA GLN A 153 -18.82 -8.90 -1.78
C GLN A 153 -19.13 -7.82 -0.74
N VAL A 154 -18.98 -8.12 0.55
CA VAL A 154 -19.15 -7.15 1.64
C VAL A 154 -18.09 -6.05 1.55
N HIS A 155 -16.85 -6.39 1.23
CA HIS A 155 -15.78 -5.42 1.02
C HIS A 155 -16.10 -4.45 -0.12
N THR A 156 -16.56 -4.94 -1.27
CA THR A 156 -16.99 -4.07 -2.38
C THR A 156 -18.13 -3.15 -1.97
N LEU A 157 -19.11 -3.66 -1.21
CA LEU A 157 -20.21 -2.83 -0.68
C LEU A 157 -19.68 -1.72 0.24
N LEU A 158 -18.74 -2.04 1.13
CA LEU A 158 -18.13 -1.08 2.03
C LEU A 158 -17.30 -0.03 1.28
N GLN A 159 -16.55 -0.43 0.25
CA GLN A 159 -15.82 0.50 -0.61
C GLN A 159 -16.76 1.48 -1.32
N ASN A 160 -17.88 1.00 -1.86
CA ASN A 160 -18.88 1.88 -2.46
C ASN A 160 -19.47 2.87 -1.44
N LYS A 161 -19.76 2.40 -0.23
CA LYS A 161 -20.23 3.29 0.85
C LYS A 161 -19.18 4.32 1.25
N LEU A 162 -17.90 3.95 1.27
CA LEU A 162 -16.81 4.88 1.55
C LEU A 162 -16.75 5.99 0.49
N GLN A 163 -16.82 5.62 -0.79
CA GLN A 163 -16.87 6.59 -1.89
C GLN A 163 -18.09 7.53 -1.81
N ASP A 164 -19.23 7.05 -1.34
CA ASP A 164 -20.41 7.89 -1.15
C ASP A 164 -20.23 8.87 0.03
N VAL A 165 -19.55 8.43 1.10
CA VAL A 165 -19.16 9.32 2.21
C VAL A 165 -18.19 10.40 1.72
N ASP A 166 -17.17 10.04 0.94
CA ASP A 166 -16.20 11.00 0.39
C ASP A 166 -16.88 12.06 -0.49
N LYS A 167 -17.87 11.66 -1.30
CA LYS A 167 -18.68 12.61 -2.10
C LYS A 167 -19.47 13.57 -1.23
N ILE A 168 -20.07 13.07 -0.14
CA ILE A 168 -20.83 13.91 0.80
C ILE A 168 -19.89 14.88 1.52
N GLU A 169 -18.72 14.42 1.95
CA GLU A 169 -17.71 15.26 2.59
C GLU A 169 -17.23 16.37 1.64
N HIS A 170 -16.95 16.03 0.39
CA HIS A 170 -16.59 17.02 -0.62
C HIS A 170 -17.69 18.06 -0.83
N ARG A 171 -18.96 17.62 -0.93
CA ARG A 171 -20.11 18.52 -1.07
C ARG A 171 -20.29 19.44 0.14
N LEU A 172 -20.04 18.93 1.34
CA LEU A 172 -20.08 19.73 2.57
C LEU A 172 -18.98 20.78 2.59
N LEU A 173 -17.76 20.44 2.16
CA LEU A 173 -16.65 21.39 2.02
C LEU A 173 -16.95 22.49 0.99
N GLU A 174 -17.52 22.14 -0.16
CA GLU A 174 -17.97 23.11 -1.17
C GLU A 174 -19.00 24.09 -0.58
N LEU A 175 -20.01 23.58 0.12
CA LEU A 175 -21.04 24.41 0.77
C LEU A 175 -20.45 25.32 1.85
N LEU A 176 -19.53 24.79 2.66
CA LEU A 176 -18.87 25.55 3.72
C LEU A 176 -17.99 26.66 3.14
N ASN A 177 -17.30 26.40 2.03
CA ASN A 177 -16.56 27.42 1.28
C ASN A 177 -17.49 28.46 0.66
N HIS A 178 -18.65 28.07 0.12
CA HIS A 178 -19.67 28.99 -0.36
C HIS A 178 -20.19 29.92 0.75
N ILE A 179 -20.46 29.38 1.95
CA ILE A 179 -20.89 30.17 3.11
C ILE A 179 -19.79 31.14 3.53
N LYS A 180 -18.53 30.70 3.59
CA LYS A 180 -17.39 31.58 3.88
C LYS A 180 -17.28 32.72 2.88
N MET A 181 -17.46 32.43 1.58
CA MET A 181 -17.45 33.43 0.50
C MET A 181 -18.63 34.41 0.58
N LEU A 182 -19.80 33.97 1.04
CA LEU A 182 -20.94 34.85 1.27
C LEU A 182 -20.71 35.78 2.47
N ASN A 183 -20.13 35.26 3.55
CA ASN A 183 -19.79 36.07 4.74
C ASN A 183 -18.70 37.11 4.44
N SER A 184 -17.67 36.77 3.65
CA SER A 184 -16.65 37.76 3.24
C SER A 184 -17.19 38.82 2.28
N ASN A 185 -18.28 38.54 1.56
CA ASN A 185 -18.96 39.52 0.69
C ASN A 185 -20.03 40.37 1.41
N SER A 186 -20.61 39.91 2.53
CA SER A 186 -21.58 40.70 3.31
C SER A 186 -20.90 41.84 4.07
N ASP A 187 -19.66 41.63 4.54
CA ASP A 187 -18.95 42.62 5.36
C ASP A 187 -18.45 43.82 4.53
N MET A 188 -18.07 43.63 3.26
CA MET A 188 -17.54 44.70 2.40
C MET A 188 -18.62 45.69 1.92
N ASN A 189 -19.83 45.23 1.62
CA ASN A 189 -20.93 46.09 1.16
C ASN A 189 -21.60 46.84 2.33
N GLN A 190 -21.62 46.27 3.53
CA GLN A 190 -22.10 46.97 4.73
C GLN A 190 -21.08 48.01 5.22
N LEU A 191 -19.79 47.70 5.25
CA LEU A 191 -18.74 48.67 5.61
C LEU A 191 -18.67 49.84 4.62
N THR A 192 -18.76 49.62 3.31
CA THR A 192 -18.78 50.73 2.34
C THR A 192 -20.06 51.54 2.39
N SER A 193 -21.20 50.95 2.74
CA SER A 193 -22.46 51.68 2.98
C SER A 193 -22.37 52.55 4.24
N ILE A 194 -21.85 52.00 5.34
CA ILE A 194 -21.64 52.72 6.62
C ILE A 194 -20.61 53.84 6.44
N LEU A 195 -19.49 53.60 5.76
CA LEU A 195 -18.48 54.63 5.46
C LEU A 195 -19.02 55.74 4.56
N LYS A 196 -19.91 55.42 3.60
CA LYS A 196 -20.59 56.43 2.77
C LYS A 196 -21.62 57.25 3.56
N GLN A 197 -22.32 56.64 4.51
CA GLN A 197 -23.26 57.35 5.39
C GLN A 197 -22.52 58.25 6.38
N ILE A 198 -21.43 57.79 6.99
CA ILE A 198 -20.58 58.59 7.89
C ILE A 198 -19.98 59.80 7.16
N LYS A 199 -19.53 59.64 5.90
CA LYS A 199 -19.04 60.77 5.08
C LYS A 199 -20.13 61.80 4.71
N LYS A 200 -21.41 61.42 4.68
CA LYS A 200 -22.52 62.35 4.42
C LYS A 200 -22.93 63.13 5.67
N CYS A 201 -22.72 62.59 6.87
CA CYS A 201 -23.07 63.27 8.13
C CYS A 201 -22.00 64.27 8.61
N ASN A 202 -20.81 64.30 8.01
CA ASN A 202 -19.70 65.20 8.35
C ASN A 202 -19.49 66.37 7.35
N LYS A 203 -20.53 66.72 6.57
CA LYS A 203 -20.61 67.93 5.74
C LYS A 203 -21.83 68.73 6.15
#